data_AF-A0A522W151-F1
#
_entry.id   AF-A0A522W151-F1
#
_cell.length_a   1.000
_cell.length_b   1.000
_cell.length_c   1.000
_cell.angle_alpha   90.00
_cell.angle_beta   90.00
_cell.angle_gamma   90.00
#
_symmetry.space_group_name_H-M   'P 1'
#
loop_
_entity.id
_entity.type
_entity.pdbx_description
1 polymer ?
#
loop_
_entity_poly.entity_id
_entity_poly.type
_entity_poly.pdbx_seq_one_letter_code
_entity_poly.pdbx_strand_id
1 'polypeptide(L)'
;REARVLLCLHGEPTWSYLYRRMIPPFLAAGYRVVAPDFMGFGRSDKPEEASFYSFAMHRSFLLDLVEQLDLRRITLAVQDWGGLLGLTLPMEAAERYDRLLIMNTALGTGDVPLSEGFIAWRDYVAKTPDLDCGKLLARACPHLTPQEAAAYEAPFPDARYKAGVRRFPALVPDRPDAPGAEISRQARAWWRTAWQGESFMAIGARDPVLGPPVMQALRKLIRDCPEPYVHAEGGHFLQEWGEDVARAALLRWSAA
;
A
#
# COMPACT_ATOMS: atom_id res chain seq x y z
N ARG A 1 -17.43 -10.95 -20.95
CA ARG A 1 -16.06 -10.40 -20.79
C ARG A 1 -15.61 -10.72 -19.37
N GLU A 2 -14.37 -11.14 -19.18
CA GLU A 2 -13.80 -11.39 -17.85
C GLU A 2 -13.83 -10.12 -16.99
N ALA A 3 -14.20 -10.22 -15.71
CA ALA A 3 -14.32 -9.07 -14.81
C ALA A 3 -12.94 -8.43 -14.56
N ARG A 4 -12.88 -7.10 -14.39
CA ARG A 4 -11.65 -6.43 -13.94
C ARG A 4 -11.34 -6.86 -12.50
N VAL A 5 -10.05 -7.00 -12.18
CA VAL A 5 -9.62 -7.34 -10.83
C VAL A 5 -9.13 -6.10 -10.11
N LEU A 6 -9.66 -5.78 -8.94
CA LEU A 6 -9.05 -4.83 -8.02
C LEU A 6 -8.12 -5.61 -7.09
N LEU A 7 -6.80 -5.41 -7.23
CA LEU A 7 -5.80 -5.99 -6.33
C LEU A 7 -5.42 -4.94 -5.26
N CYS A 8 -5.90 -5.15 -4.04
CA CYS A 8 -5.74 -4.22 -2.92
C CYS A 8 -4.57 -4.62 -2.03
N LEU A 9 -3.48 -3.84 -2.02
CA LEU A 9 -2.29 -4.13 -1.23
C LEU A 9 -2.20 -3.17 -0.04
N HIS A 10 -2.38 -3.71 1.17
CA HIS A 10 -2.31 -2.93 2.41
C HIS A 10 -0.86 -2.57 2.79
N GLY A 11 -0.70 -1.77 3.84
CA GLY A 11 0.61 -1.40 4.39
C GLY A 11 0.74 -1.69 5.89
N GLU A 12 1.72 -1.06 6.52
CA GLU A 12 2.07 -1.19 7.93
C GLU A 12 1.17 -0.31 8.83
N PRO A 13 0.70 -0.78 10.01
CA PRO A 13 0.64 -2.15 10.52
C PRO A 13 -0.75 -2.79 10.27
N THR A 14 -1.26 -2.67 9.05
CA THR A 14 -2.66 -2.98 8.72
C THR A 14 -2.80 -4.33 8.04
N TRP A 15 -4.01 -4.64 7.57
CA TRP A 15 -4.31 -5.85 6.80
C TRP A 15 -5.47 -5.55 5.84
N SER A 16 -5.95 -6.53 5.09
CA SER A 16 -7.05 -6.39 4.10
C SER A 16 -8.29 -5.67 4.65
N TYR A 17 -8.54 -5.72 5.97
CA TYR A 17 -9.56 -4.93 6.67
C TYR A 17 -9.52 -3.42 6.38
N LEU A 18 -8.34 -2.86 6.10
CA LEU A 18 -8.16 -1.46 5.71
C LEU A 18 -8.97 -1.10 4.45
N TYR A 19 -9.15 -2.05 3.54
CA TYR A 19 -9.90 -1.84 2.31
C TYR A 19 -11.41 -2.04 2.45
N ARG A 20 -11.95 -2.36 3.64
CA ARG A 20 -13.37 -2.69 3.84
C ARG A 20 -14.36 -1.63 3.35
N ARG A 21 -13.96 -0.35 3.34
CA ARG A 21 -14.77 0.78 2.83
C ARG A 21 -14.61 1.01 1.32
N MET A 22 -13.52 0.52 0.72
CA MET A 22 -13.27 0.59 -0.73
C MET A 22 -13.87 -0.59 -1.49
N ILE A 23 -13.91 -1.78 -0.88
CA ILE A 23 -14.37 -3.01 -1.54
C ILE A 23 -15.81 -2.90 -2.07
N PRO A 24 -16.82 -2.42 -1.32
CA PRO A 24 -18.22 -2.46 -1.75
C PRO A 24 -18.50 -1.65 -3.02
N PRO A 25 -18.02 -0.40 -3.19
CA PRO A 25 -18.18 0.33 -4.45
C PRO A 25 -17.62 -0.39 -5.68
N PHE A 26 -16.46 -1.06 -5.55
CA PHE A 26 -15.86 -1.80 -6.65
C PHE A 26 -16.63 -3.10 -6.98
N LEU A 27 -17.10 -3.83 -5.98
CA LEU A 27 -17.98 -4.98 -6.19
C LEU A 27 -19.27 -4.56 -6.92
N ALA A 28 -19.88 -3.44 -6.51
CA ALA A 28 -21.06 -2.89 -7.17
C ALA A 28 -20.80 -2.47 -8.63
N ALA A 29 -19.57 -2.06 -8.95
CA ALA A 29 -19.11 -1.77 -10.31
C ALA A 29 -18.72 -3.03 -11.13
N GLY A 30 -18.93 -4.24 -10.59
CA GLY A 30 -18.66 -5.50 -11.27
C GLY A 30 -17.20 -5.95 -11.26
N TYR A 31 -16.38 -5.40 -10.37
CA TYR A 31 -15.01 -5.88 -10.18
C TYR A 31 -15.00 -7.18 -9.37
N ARG A 32 -14.06 -8.06 -9.69
CA ARG A 32 -13.55 -9.05 -8.73
C ARG A 32 -12.56 -8.32 -7.82
N VAL A 33 -12.64 -8.49 -6.51
CA VAL A 33 -11.68 -7.87 -5.57
C VAL A 33 -10.82 -8.95 -4.93
N VAL A 34 -9.51 -8.72 -4.92
CA VAL A 34 -8.49 -9.56 -4.28
C VAL A 34 -7.71 -8.67 -3.31
N ALA A 35 -7.80 -8.95 -2.02
CA ALA A 35 -7.15 -8.19 -0.95
C ALA A 35 -6.36 -9.15 -0.05
N PRO A 36 -5.12 -9.52 -0.41
CA PRO A 36 -4.31 -10.43 0.38
C PRO A 36 -3.81 -9.77 1.66
N ASP A 37 -3.59 -10.59 2.69
CA ASP A 37 -2.85 -10.20 3.88
C ASP A 37 -1.37 -10.61 3.72
N PHE A 38 -0.43 -9.70 3.93
CA PHE A 38 0.99 -10.04 3.93
C PHE A 38 1.35 -11.04 5.03
N MET A 39 2.37 -11.87 4.80
CA MET A 39 2.99 -12.67 5.86
C MET A 39 3.34 -11.76 7.04
N GLY A 40 2.97 -12.15 8.26
CA GLY A 40 3.11 -11.30 9.45
C GLY A 40 1.92 -10.38 9.74
N PHE A 41 0.87 -10.36 8.91
CA PHE A 41 -0.28 -9.47 9.02
C PHE A 41 -1.61 -10.20 8.88
N GLY A 42 -2.69 -9.56 9.33
CA GLY A 42 -4.06 -10.01 9.10
C GLY A 42 -4.28 -11.47 9.48
N ARG A 43 -4.81 -12.27 8.56
CA ARG A 43 -5.09 -13.69 8.76
C ARG A 43 -4.01 -14.62 8.19
N SER A 44 -2.99 -14.07 7.54
CA SER A 44 -1.83 -14.83 7.09
C SER A 44 -0.95 -15.25 8.26
N ASP A 45 -0.16 -16.30 8.01
CA ASP A 45 0.82 -16.82 8.98
C ASP A 45 1.84 -15.75 9.37
N LYS A 46 2.32 -15.85 10.61
CA LYS A 46 3.20 -14.83 11.23
C LYS A 46 4.45 -15.48 11.80
N PRO A 47 5.46 -15.80 10.97
CA PRO A 47 6.74 -16.32 11.45
C PRO A 47 7.36 -15.42 12.51
N GLU A 48 7.82 -15.98 13.62
CA GLU A 48 8.37 -15.19 14.72
C GLU A 48 9.75 -14.62 14.40
N GLU A 49 10.50 -15.28 13.51
CA GLU A 49 11.86 -14.88 13.14
C GLU A 49 11.90 -13.62 12.28
N ALA A 50 12.53 -12.55 12.79
CA ALA A 50 12.62 -11.28 12.08
C ALA A 50 13.38 -11.39 10.74
N SER A 51 14.31 -12.32 10.61
CA SER A 51 15.05 -12.61 9.38
C SER A 51 14.18 -13.18 8.25
N PHE A 52 13.02 -13.75 8.57
CA PHE A 52 12.06 -14.21 7.58
C PHE A 52 11.57 -13.07 6.69
N TYR A 53 11.37 -11.88 7.27
CA TYR A 53 10.80 -10.73 6.59
C TYR A 53 11.90 -9.94 5.86
N SER A 54 11.78 -9.92 4.54
CA SER A 54 12.61 -9.11 3.66
C SER A 54 11.77 -8.54 2.52
N PHE A 55 12.25 -7.45 1.91
CA PHE A 55 11.61 -6.87 0.72
C PHE A 55 11.42 -7.91 -0.38
N ALA A 56 12.47 -8.71 -0.64
CA ALA A 56 12.45 -9.74 -1.69
C ALA A 56 11.41 -10.83 -1.40
N MET A 57 11.29 -11.29 -0.15
CA MET A 57 10.31 -12.30 0.24
C MET A 57 8.88 -11.80 -0.02
N HIS A 58 8.54 -10.60 0.47
CA HIS A 58 7.19 -10.04 0.28
C HIS A 58 6.88 -9.77 -1.19
N ARG A 59 7.87 -9.31 -1.97
CA ARG A 59 7.71 -9.13 -3.41
C ARG A 59 7.46 -10.46 -4.13
N SER A 60 8.24 -11.50 -3.82
CA SER A 60 8.07 -12.83 -4.41
C SER A 60 6.67 -13.37 -4.15
N PHE A 61 6.21 -13.30 -2.89
CA PHE A 61 4.86 -13.70 -2.50
C PHE A 61 3.78 -13.02 -3.34
N LEU A 62 3.93 -11.72 -3.62
CA LEU A 62 2.96 -10.98 -4.44
C LEU A 62 3.00 -11.38 -5.92
N LEU A 63 4.18 -11.62 -6.48
CA LEU A 63 4.32 -12.12 -7.85
C LEU A 63 3.68 -13.51 -7.98
N ASP A 64 4.00 -14.40 -7.03
CA ASP A 64 3.44 -15.76 -6.97
C ASP A 64 1.92 -15.72 -6.84
N LEU A 65 1.37 -14.84 -6.00
CA LEU A 65 -0.08 -14.66 -5.86
C LEU A 65 -0.76 -14.25 -7.17
N VAL A 66 -0.17 -13.29 -7.90
CA VAL A 66 -0.69 -12.81 -9.19
C VAL A 66 -0.67 -13.95 -10.22
N GLU A 67 0.40 -14.74 -10.27
CA GLU A 67 0.53 -15.87 -11.18
C GLU A 67 -0.43 -17.01 -10.83
N GLN A 68 -0.45 -17.45 -9.57
CA GLN A 68 -1.24 -18.61 -9.11
C GLN A 68 -2.75 -18.40 -9.26
N LEU A 69 -3.22 -17.16 -9.11
CA LEU A 69 -4.63 -16.82 -9.30
C LEU A 69 -4.97 -16.43 -10.76
N ASP A 70 -3.98 -16.49 -11.66
CA ASP A 70 -3.98 -15.95 -13.03
C ASP A 70 -4.67 -14.58 -13.11
N LEU A 71 -4.27 -13.64 -12.24
CA LEU A 71 -4.90 -12.33 -12.22
C LEU A 71 -4.57 -11.58 -13.53
N ARG A 72 -5.61 -11.07 -14.18
CA ARG A 72 -5.54 -10.29 -15.42
C ARG A 72 -6.43 -9.06 -15.31
N ARG A 73 -6.19 -8.07 -16.17
CA ARG A 73 -6.94 -6.80 -16.20
C ARG A 73 -6.95 -6.10 -14.83
N ILE A 74 -5.80 -6.13 -14.17
CA ILE A 74 -5.60 -5.69 -12.80
C ILE A 74 -5.70 -4.16 -12.74
N THR A 75 -6.54 -3.69 -11.84
CA THR A 75 -6.46 -2.37 -11.21
C THR A 75 -5.69 -2.54 -9.91
N LEU A 76 -4.42 -2.12 -9.91
CA LEU A 76 -3.55 -2.23 -8.75
C LEU A 76 -3.85 -1.08 -7.78
N ALA A 77 -4.37 -1.39 -6.60
CA ALA A 77 -4.69 -0.42 -5.55
C ALA A 77 -3.67 -0.50 -4.42
N VAL A 78 -2.91 0.58 -4.20
CA VAL A 78 -1.73 0.57 -3.32
C VAL A 78 -1.67 1.77 -2.39
N GLN A 79 -1.08 1.57 -1.21
CA GLN A 79 -0.80 2.58 -0.18
C GLN A 79 0.33 2.05 0.72
N ASP A 80 1.14 2.95 1.29
CA ASP A 80 2.27 2.62 2.17
C ASP A 80 3.11 1.43 1.63
N TRP A 81 3.34 0.39 2.41
CA TRP A 81 4.11 -0.78 2.01
C TRP A 81 3.51 -1.56 0.84
N GLY A 82 2.19 -1.51 0.69
CA GLY A 82 1.50 -2.01 -0.49
C GLY A 82 1.95 -1.31 -1.76
N GLY A 83 2.34 -0.02 -1.69
CA GLY A 83 2.94 0.69 -2.81
C GLY A 83 4.44 0.48 -2.95
N LEU A 84 5.20 0.42 -1.84
CA LEU A 84 6.64 0.12 -1.90
C LEU A 84 6.91 -1.20 -2.63
N LEU A 85 6.08 -2.22 -2.36
CA LEU A 85 6.17 -3.53 -3.01
C LEU A 85 5.39 -3.55 -4.33
N GLY A 86 4.12 -3.13 -4.30
CA GLY A 86 3.18 -3.26 -5.41
C GLY A 86 3.62 -2.51 -6.67
N LEU A 87 4.23 -1.33 -6.53
CA LEU A 87 4.72 -0.56 -7.68
C LEU A 87 5.89 -1.25 -8.39
N THR A 88 6.48 -2.30 -7.82
CA THR A 88 7.56 -3.09 -8.46
C THR A 88 7.07 -4.32 -9.21
N LEU A 89 5.76 -4.61 -9.18
CA LEU A 89 5.19 -5.81 -9.82
C LEU A 89 4.91 -5.63 -11.32
N PRO A 90 4.33 -4.51 -11.80
CA PRO A 90 3.85 -4.42 -13.17
C PRO A 90 4.93 -4.56 -14.25
N MET A 91 6.18 -4.25 -13.93
CA MET A 91 7.29 -4.40 -14.89
C MET A 91 7.62 -5.85 -15.24
N GLU A 92 7.21 -6.83 -14.43
CA GLU A 92 7.42 -8.27 -14.69
C GLU A 92 6.38 -8.85 -15.67
N ALA A 93 5.16 -8.32 -15.66
CA ALA A 93 4.02 -8.85 -16.43
C ALA A 93 3.05 -7.71 -16.80
N ALA A 94 3.54 -6.73 -17.56
CA ALA A 94 2.84 -5.49 -17.86
C ALA A 94 1.42 -5.69 -18.44
N GLU A 95 1.25 -6.73 -19.26
CA GLU A 95 0.00 -7.11 -19.90
C GLU A 95 -1.10 -7.54 -18.93
N ARG A 96 -0.76 -7.83 -17.67
CA ARG A 96 -1.75 -8.15 -16.62
C ARG A 96 -2.38 -6.91 -15.99
N TYR A 97 -1.78 -5.73 -16.14
CA TYR A 97 -2.15 -4.51 -15.40
C TYR A 97 -2.73 -3.45 -16.33
N ASP A 98 -4.00 -3.10 -16.11
CA ASP A 98 -4.73 -2.12 -16.91
C ASP A 98 -4.77 -0.75 -16.23
N ARG A 99 -4.78 -0.72 -14.89
CA ARG A 99 -4.99 0.52 -14.11
C ARG A 99 -4.18 0.55 -12.82
N LEU A 100 -3.90 1.77 -12.36
CA LEU A 100 -3.27 2.07 -11.08
C LEU A 100 -4.21 2.97 -10.25
N LEU A 101 -4.54 2.55 -9.03
CA LEU A 101 -5.14 3.37 -7.98
C LEU A 101 -4.08 3.57 -6.90
N ILE A 102 -3.44 4.73 -6.89
CA ILE A 102 -2.32 5.01 -5.99
C ILE A 102 -2.73 5.99 -4.89
N MET A 103 -2.58 5.54 -3.65
CA MET A 103 -2.75 6.34 -2.43
C MET A 103 -1.38 6.55 -1.76
N ASN A 104 -1.34 7.37 -0.71
CA ASN A 104 -0.15 7.79 0.04
C ASN A 104 0.94 6.69 0.14
N THR A 105 1.96 6.80 -0.71
CA THR A 105 3.05 5.82 -0.84
C THR A 105 4.30 6.46 -1.48
N ALA A 106 5.37 5.70 -1.63
CA ALA A 106 6.55 6.05 -2.41
C ALA A 106 7.13 4.82 -3.14
N LEU A 107 8.15 5.06 -3.97
CA LEU A 107 9.10 4.04 -4.42
C LEU A 107 10.33 4.12 -3.51
N GLY A 108 10.70 3.02 -2.86
CA GLY A 108 11.87 2.97 -1.98
C GLY A 108 13.17 2.89 -2.77
N THR A 109 13.56 3.96 -3.48
CA THR A 109 14.74 3.92 -4.37
C THR A 109 16.07 4.08 -3.64
N GLY A 110 16.06 4.51 -2.37
CA GLY A 110 17.28 4.77 -1.60
C GLY A 110 18.14 5.93 -2.10
N ASP A 111 17.66 6.71 -3.08
CA ASP A 111 18.41 7.82 -3.70
C ASP A 111 18.27 9.14 -2.92
N VAL A 112 17.24 9.23 -2.08
CA VAL A 112 16.95 10.39 -1.24
C VAL A 112 16.89 9.95 0.22
N PRO A 113 17.40 10.76 1.17
CA PRO A 113 17.25 10.47 2.58
C PRO A 113 15.77 10.32 2.98
N LEU A 114 15.51 9.43 3.92
CA LEU A 114 14.20 9.30 4.54
C LEU A 114 13.84 10.59 5.29
N SER A 115 12.56 10.92 5.34
CA SER A 115 12.09 12.09 6.10
C SER A 115 12.34 11.91 7.60
N GLU A 116 12.51 13.02 8.31
CA GLU A 116 12.61 13.02 9.77
C GLU A 116 11.40 12.34 10.43
N GLY A 117 10.20 12.58 9.90
CA GLY A 117 8.97 11.94 10.37
C GLY A 117 8.99 10.42 10.22
N PHE A 118 9.52 9.90 9.10
CA PHE A 118 9.66 8.46 8.92
C PHE A 118 10.76 7.87 9.83
N ILE A 119 11.88 8.56 10.01
CA ILE A 119 12.95 8.12 10.92
C ILE A 119 12.41 8.02 12.35
N ALA A 120 11.66 9.03 12.81
CA ALA A 120 11.01 9.01 14.11
C ALA A 120 10.01 7.86 14.26
N TRP A 121 9.23 7.56 13.20
CA TRP A 121 8.34 6.39 13.16
C TRP A 121 9.11 5.07 13.29
N ARG A 122 10.17 4.89 12.49
CA ARG A 122 11.03 3.69 12.51
C ARG A 122 11.63 3.47 13.89
N ASP A 123 12.14 4.52 14.53
CA ASP A 123 12.72 4.45 15.87
C ASP A 123 11.67 4.15 16.94
N TYR A 124 10.47 4.71 16.81
CA TYR A 124 9.35 4.43 17.72
C TYR A 124 8.95 2.96 17.67
N VAL A 125 8.80 2.38 16.47
CA VAL A 125 8.46 0.96 16.30
C VAL A 125 9.58 0.06 16.84
N ALA A 126 10.85 0.37 16.54
CA ALA A 126 11.99 -0.40 17.05
C ALA A 126 12.06 -0.43 18.59
N LYS A 127 11.60 0.64 19.26
CA LYS A 127 11.55 0.75 20.73
C LYS A 127 10.24 0.25 21.35
N THR A 128 9.26 -0.15 20.54
CA THR A 128 7.92 -0.59 20.99
C THR A 128 7.63 -2.01 20.48
N PRO A 129 8.23 -3.06 21.09
CA PRO A 129 8.11 -4.41 20.55
C PRO A 129 6.68 -4.95 20.49
N ASP A 130 5.83 -4.49 21.41
CA ASP A 130 4.40 -4.81 21.48
C ASP A 130 3.55 -3.60 21.05
N LEU A 131 3.76 -3.13 19.81
CA LEU A 131 3.04 -2.00 19.25
C LEU A 131 1.53 -2.28 19.21
N ASP A 132 0.74 -1.48 19.93
CA ASP A 132 -0.72 -1.54 19.88
C ASP A 132 -1.22 -0.89 18.57
N CYS A 133 -1.50 -1.74 17.59
CA CYS A 133 -1.91 -1.35 16.24
C CYS A 133 -3.30 -0.72 16.25
N GLY A 134 -4.19 -1.22 17.12
CA GLY A 134 -5.52 -0.64 17.31
C GLY A 134 -5.49 0.80 17.83
N LYS A 135 -4.71 1.07 18.90
CA LYS A 135 -4.51 2.43 19.41
C LYS A 135 -3.81 3.34 18.40
N LEU A 136 -2.84 2.82 17.65
CA LEU A 136 -2.18 3.56 16.59
C LEU A 136 -3.20 4.04 15.55
N LEU A 137 -4.05 3.13 15.04
CA LEU A 137 -5.06 3.45 14.04
C LEU A 137 -6.15 4.37 14.60
N ALA A 138 -6.61 4.16 15.83
CA ALA A 138 -7.56 5.05 16.48
C ALA A 138 -7.03 6.50 16.60
N ARG A 139 -5.73 6.66 16.88
CA ARG A 139 -5.08 7.98 16.91
C ARG A 139 -4.98 8.61 15.51
N ALA A 140 -4.63 7.81 14.50
CA ALA A 140 -4.46 8.29 13.13
C ALA A 140 -5.80 8.60 12.43
N CYS A 141 -6.84 7.86 12.78
CA CYS A 141 -8.18 7.94 12.21
C CYS A 141 -9.19 8.13 13.36
N PRO A 142 -9.36 9.36 13.88
CA PRO A 142 -10.13 9.61 15.10
C PRO A 142 -11.63 9.32 14.96
N HIS A 143 -12.11 9.09 13.75
CA HIS A 143 -13.50 8.70 13.47
C HIS A 143 -13.73 7.18 13.57
N LEU A 144 -12.69 6.37 13.78
CA LEU A 144 -12.84 4.94 13.97
C LEU A 144 -13.64 4.65 15.23
N THR A 145 -14.58 3.71 15.12
CA THR A 145 -15.23 3.16 16.31
C THR A 145 -14.25 2.30 17.12
N PRO A 146 -14.52 2.06 18.42
CA PRO A 146 -13.70 1.15 19.22
C PRO A 146 -13.58 -0.26 18.61
N GLN A 147 -14.63 -0.75 17.95
CA GLN A 147 -14.64 -2.06 17.32
C GLN A 147 -13.77 -2.11 16.06
N GLU A 148 -13.77 -1.03 15.26
CA GLU A 148 -12.88 -0.93 14.09
C GLU A 148 -11.42 -0.78 14.51
N ALA A 149 -11.13 -0.01 15.56
CA ALA A 149 -9.79 0.05 16.14
C ALA A 149 -9.34 -1.34 16.64
N ALA A 150 -10.21 -2.07 17.35
CA ALA A 150 -9.92 -3.42 17.82
C ALA A 150 -9.67 -4.41 16.68
N ALA A 151 -10.28 -4.23 15.51
CA ALA A 151 -10.05 -5.08 14.34
C ALA A 151 -8.61 -4.99 13.81
N TYR A 152 -7.91 -3.87 14.04
CA TYR A 152 -6.49 -3.73 13.68
C TYR A 152 -5.55 -4.45 14.66
N GLU A 153 -5.97 -4.62 15.91
CA GLU A 153 -5.20 -5.37 16.91
C GLU A 153 -5.50 -6.89 16.87
N ALA A 154 -6.68 -7.27 16.39
CA ALA A 154 -7.15 -8.66 16.36
C ALA A 154 -6.15 -9.70 15.77
N PRO A 155 -5.34 -9.38 14.73
CA PRO A 155 -4.31 -10.30 14.23
C PRO A 155 -3.19 -10.65 15.22
N PHE A 156 -3.05 -9.89 16.31
CA PHE A 156 -1.89 -9.90 17.18
C PHE A 156 -2.27 -10.13 18.65
N PRO A 157 -2.51 -11.39 19.07
CA PRO A 157 -2.82 -11.71 20.46
C PRO A 157 -1.75 -11.26 21.47
N ASP A 158 -0.48 -11.26 21.04
CA ASP A 158 0.67 -10.77 21.81
C ASP A 158 1.84 -10.40 20.89
N ALA A 159 2.92 -9.88 21.48
CA ALA A 159 4.10 -9.41 20.76
C ALA A 159 4.78 -10.45 19.85
N ARG A 160 4.61 -11.76 20.05
CA ARG A 160 5.22 -12.79 19.18
C ARG A 160 4.68 -12.71 17.76
N TYR A 161 3.40 -12.33 17.62
CA TYR A 161 2.73 -12.17 16.33
C TYR A 161 3.12 -10.86 15.61
N LYS A 162 3.90 -9.97 16.24
CA LYS A 162 4.25 -8.65 15.71
C LYS A 162 5.66 -8.58 15.11
N ALA A 163 6.27 -9.73 14.76
CA ALA A 163 7.59 -9.75 14.14
C ALA A 163 7.61 -9.02 12.79
N GLY A 164 6.60 -9.24 11.95
CA GLY A 164 6.43 -8.51 10.68
C GLY A 164 6.25 -7.01 10.89
N VAL A 165 5.30 -6.63 11.75
CA VAL A 165 5.04 -5.23 12.18
C VAL A 165 6.34 -4.52 12.58
N ARG A 166 7.11 -5.10 13.50
CA ARG A 166 8.39 -4.53 13.93
C ARG A 166 9.41 -4.39 12.80
N ARG A 167 9.39 -5.33 11.85
CA ARG A 167 10.42 -5.45 10.83
C ARG A 167 10.19 -4.51 9.66
N PHE A 168 8.94 -4.25 9.29
CA PHE A 168 8.58 -3.47 8.11
C PHE A 168 9.26 -2.08 8.07
N PRO A 169 9.20 -1.22 9.10
CA PRO A 169 9.88 0.09 9.04
C PRO A 169 11.40 0.01 8.83
N ALA A 170 12.04 -1.05 9.31
CA ALA A 170 13.48 -1.28 9.13
C ALA A 170 13.85 -1.82 7.73
N LEU A 171 12.87 -2.26 6.94
CA LEU A 171 13.05 -2.74 5.58
C LEU A 171 12.90 -1.63 4.53
N VAL A 172 12.45 -0.41 4.90
CA VAL A 172 12.31 0.68 3.94
C VAL A 172 13.70 1.03 3.40
N PRO A 173 13.91 0.99 2.07
CA PRO A 173 15.22 1.27 1.50
C PRO A 173 15.67 2.71 1.81
N ASP A 174 16.77 2.84 2.56
CA ASP A 174 17.28 4.13 3.05
C ASP A 174 18.60 4.58 2.42
N ARG A 175 19.16 3.75 1.54
CA ARG A 175 20.40 4.00 0.79
C ARG A 175 20.42 3.20 -0.51
N PRO A 176 21.28 3.55 -1.49
CA PRO A 176 21.23 2.95 -2.82
C PRO A 176 21.46 1.44 -2.88
N ASP A 177 22.22 0.88 -1.94
CA ASP A 177 22.55 -0.55 -1.79
C ASP A 177 21.57 -1.31 -0.86
N ALA A 178 20.59 -0.63 -0.27
CA ALA A 178 19.60 -1.28 0.58
C ALA A 178 18.77 -2.32 -0.21
N PRO A 179 18.40 -3.45 0.39
CA PRO A 179 17.50 -4.42 -0.24
C PRO A 179 16.22 -3.74 -0.73
N GLY A 180 15.85 -3.97 -2.00
CA GLY A 180 14.67 -3.33 -2.61
C GLY A 180 14.95 -1.99 -3.31
N ALA A 181 16.10 -1.36 -3.08
CA ALA A 181 16.44 -0.06 -3.70
C ALA A 181 16.58 -0.17 -5.23
N GLU A 182 17.35 -1.15 -5.69
CA GLU A 182 17.62 -1.35 -7.12
C GLU A 182 16.35 -1.68 -7.91
N ILE A 183 15.56 -2.65 -7.44
CA ILE A 183 14.30 -3.02 -8.08
C ILE A 183 13.29 -1.86 -8.08
N SER A 184 13.31 -1.01 -7.05
CA SER A 184 12.49 0.22 -7.00
C SER A 184 12.95 1.27 -8.02
N ARG A 185 14.25 1.38 -8.32
CA ARG A 185 14.77 2.25 -9.38
C ARG A 185 14.39 1.75 -10.77
N GLN A 186 14.42 0.43 -10.98
CA GLN A 186 13.95 -0.19 -12.22
C GLN A 186 12.45 0.05 -12.42
N ALA A 187 11.65 -0.13 -11.37
CA ALA A 187 10.23 0.21 -11.38
C ALA A 187 9.99 1.69 -11.70
N ARG A 188 10.75 2.60 -11.08
CA ARG A 188 10.70 4.04 -11.40
C ARG A 188 10.95 4.32 -12.87
N ALA A 189 11.94 3.67 -13.48
CA ALA A 189 12.23 3.82 -14.90
C ALA A 189 11.06 3.32 -15.76
N TRP A 190 10.52 2.15 -15.43
CA TRP A 190 9.38 1.55 -16.13
C TRP A 190 8.11 2.42 -16.04
N TRP A 191 7.76 2.95 -14.86
CA TRP A 191 6.60 3.83 -14.69
C TRP A 191 6.69 5.12 -15.52
N ARG A 192 7.91 5.58 -15.82
CA ARG A 192 8.14 6.78 -16.64
C ARG A 192 8.01 6.52 -18.14
N THR A 193 8.37 5.32 -18.61
CA THR A 193 8.57 5.08 -20.05
C THR A 193 7.64 4.02 -20.63
N ALA A 194 7.32 2.99 -19.86
CA ALA A 194 6.65 1.77 -20.34
C ALA A 194 5.20 1.62 -19.86
N TRP A 195 4.79 2.31 -18.78
CA TRP A 195 3.38 2.29 -18.36
C TRP A 195 2.47 2.88 -19.45
N GLN A 196 1.38 2.18 -19.76
CA GLN A 196 0.37 2.58 -20.76
C GLN A 196 -1.07 2.50 -20.23
N GLY A 197 -1.25 2.06 -18.98
CA GLY A 197 -2.57 1.94 -18.37
C GLY A 197 -3.10 3.25 -17.80
N GLU A 198 -4.28 3.20 -17.21
CA GLU A 198 -4.93 4.39 -16.65
C GLU A 198 -4.57 4.56 -15.17
N SER A 199 -4.11 5.76 -14.80
CA SER A 199 -3.76 6.09 -13.42
C SER A 199 -4.84 6.95 -12.74
N PHE A 200 -5.12 6.66 -11.48
CA PHE A 200 -5.85 7.51 -10.56
C PHE A 200 -5.04 7.65 -9.28
N MET A 201 -4.72 8.88 -8.90
CA MET A 201 -4.00 9.18 -7.67
C MET A 201 -4.94 9.84 -6.67
N ALA A 202 -4.92 9.37 -5.42
CA ALA A 202 -5.57 10.01 -4.30
C ALA A 202 -4.58 10.34 -3.18
N ILE A 203 -4.77 11.48 -2.53
CA ILE A 203 -3.86 11.99 -1.49
C ILE A 203 -4.67 12.33 -0.24
N GLY A 204 -4.27 11.78 0.90
CA GLY A 204 -4.68 12.25 2.21
C GLY A 204 -3.93 13.53 2.56
N ALA A 205 -4.64 14.66 2.62
CA ALA A 205 -4.04 15.98 2.83
C ALA A 205 -3.35 16.15 4.19
N ARG A 206 -3.74 15.34 5.19
CA ARG A 206 -3.27 15.41 6.57
C ARG A 206 -2.21 14.34 6.91
N ASP A 207 -1.70 13.61 5.92
CA ASP A 207 -0.63 12.63 6.16
C ASP A 207 0.71 13.33 6.47
N PRO A 208 1.28 13.12 7.67
CA PRO A 208 2.55 13.74 8.05
C PRO A 208 3.78 13.04 7.44
N VAL A 209 3.63 11.86 6.83
CA VAL A 209 4.73 11.04 6.31
C VAL A 209 4.78 11.09 4.79
N LEU A 210 3.69 10.72 4.11
CA LEU A 210 3.60 10.57 2.66
C LEU A 210 2.51 11.46 2.05
N GLY A 211 2.35 12.66 2.61
CA GLY A 211 1.34 13.65 2.18
C GLY A 211 1.61 14.31 0.82
N PRO A 212 0.96 15.46 0.54
CA PRO A 212 0.96 16.09 -0.77
C PRO A 212 2.33 16.30 -1.44
N PRO A 213 3.40 16.74 -0.74
CA PRO A 213 4.70 16.93 -1.39
C PRO A 213 5.28 15.64 -1.96
N VAL A 214 5.20 14.53 -1.22
CA VAL A 214 5.73 13.22 -1.62
C VAL A 214 4.90 12.68 -2.79
N MET A 215 3.58 12.72 -2.68
CA MET A 215 2.69 12.19 -3.70
C MET A 215 2.73 13.01 -5.00
N GLN A 216 2.90 14.33 -4.93
CA GLN A 216 3.10 15.17 -6.11
C GLN A 216 4.45 14.88 -6.80
N ALA A 217 5.50 14.58 -6.03
CA ALA A 217 6.76 14.12 -6.61
C ALA A 217 6.58 12.77 -7.33
N LEU A 218 5.89 11.82 -6.68
CA LEU A 218 5.61 10.50 -7.26
C LEU A 218 4.73 10.60 -8.52
N ARG A 219 3.72 11.47 -8.51
CA ARG A 219 2.85 11.71 -9.66
C ARG A 219 3.65 12.09 -10.91
N LYS A 220 4.62 13.01 -10.77
CA LYS A 220 5.48 13.45 -11.86
C LYS A 220 6.38 12.33 -12.41
N LEU A 221 6.55 11.23 -11.68
CA LEU A 221 7.28 10.05 -12.15
C LEU A 221 6.40 9.09 -12.96
N ILE A 222 5.11 9.02 -12.65
CA ILE A 222 4.20 8.07 -13.30
C ILE A 222 3.70 8.71 -14.59
N ARG A 223 4.01 8.05 -15.72
CA ARG A 223 3.58 8.50 -17.04
C ARG A 223 2.06 8.71 -17.08
N ASP A 224 1.66 9.85 -17.64
CA ASP A 224 0.26 10.25 -17.85
C ASP A 224 -0.60 10.23 -16.57
N CYS A 225 0.01 10.38 -15.39
CA CYS A 225 -0.71 10.43 -14.12
C CYS A 225 -1.47 11.77 -13.96
N PRO A 226 -2.81 11.76 -13.84
CA PRO A 226 -3.61 12.98 -13.79
C PRO A 226 -3.39 13.75 -12.49
N GLU A 227 -3.96 14.97 -12.41
CA GLU A 227 -4.04 15.68 -11.13
C GLU A 227 -4.70 14.78 -10.06
N PRO A 228 -4.18 14.79 -8.83
CA PRO A 228 -4.67 13.88 -7.80
C PRO A 228 -6.01 14.34 -7.24
N TYR A 229 -6.85 13.37 -6.86
CA TYR A 229 -7.95 13.62 -5.94
C TYR A 229 -7.39 13.84 -4.53
N VAL A 230 -7.61 15.02 -3.95
CA VAL A 230 -7.08 15.35 -2.61
C VAL A 230 -8.23 15.29 -1.60
N HIS A 231 -8.15 14.35 -0.66
CA HIS A 231 -9.12 14.26 0.43
C HIS A 231 -8.68 15.16 1.60
N ALA A 232 -9.42 16.25 1.85
CA ALA A 232 -9.03 17.30 2.80
C ALA A 232 -8.90 16.79 4.25
N GLU A 233 -9.69 15.78 4.62
CA GLU A 233 -9.64 15.18 5.95
C GLU A 233 -8.76 13.94 6.02
N GLY A 234 -8.33 13.43 4.86
CA GLY A 234 -7.65 12.15 4.76
C GLY A 234 -6.26 12.21 5.38
N GLY A 235 -5.93 11.24 6.21
CA GLY A 235 -4.60 11.03 6.76
C GLY A 235 -3.78 10.01 5.97
N HIS A 236 -2.81 9.38 6.65
CA HIS A 236 -1.96 8.33 6.07
C HIS A 236 -2.75 7.10 5.60
N PHE A 237 -3.68 6.61 6.43
CA PHE A 237 -4.59 5.50 6.12
C PHE A 237 -5.82 5.99 5.33
N LEU A 238 -5.58 6.49 4.12
CA LEU A 238 -6.61 7.15 3.30
C LEU A 238 -7.82 6.26 2.98
N GLN A 239 -7.65 4.94 3.01
CA GLN A 239 -8.71 3.95 2.79
C GLN A 239 -9.82 4.00 3.85
N GLU A 240 -9.58 4.63 5.00
CA GLU A 240 -10.66 4.91 5.96
C GLU A 240 -11.66 5.95 5.41
N TRP A 241 -11.28 6.79 4.45
CA TRP A 241 -12.19 7.58 3.62
C TRP A 241 -12.45 6.89 2.26
N GLY A 242 -12.33 5.57 2.24
CA GLY A 242 -12.20 4.77 1.02
C GLY A 242 -13.43 4.76 0.12
N GLU A 243 -14.62 5.02 0.66
CA GLU A 243 -15.82 5.10 -0.17
C GLU A 243 -15.73 6.29 -1.15
N ASP A 244 -15.32 7.47 -0.66
CA ASP A 244 -15.16 8.67 -1.49
C ASP A 244 -14.05 8.47 -2.53
N VAL A 245 -12.93 7.88 -2.12
CA VAL A 245 -11.81 7.56 -3.02
C VAL A 245 -12.25 6.58 -4.11
N ALA A 246 -12.96 5.51 -3.74
CA ALA A 246 -13.42 4.50 -4.69
C ALA A 246 -14.44 5.07 -5.68
N ARG A 247 -15.39 5.89 -5.20
CA ARG A 247 -16.36 6.58 -6.06
C ARG A 247 -15.69 7.56 -7.02
N ALA A 248 -14.72 8.35 -6.55
CA ALA A 248 -13.96 9.26 -7.38
C ALA A 248 -13.16 8.54 -8.48
N ALA A 249 -12.51 7.41 -8.13
CA ALA A 249 -11.78 6.59 -9.09
C ALA A 249 -12.70 5.98 -10.16
N LEU A 250 -13.82 5.39 -9.74
CA LEU A 250 -14.81 4.80 -10.64
C LEU A 250 -15.44 5.84 -11.57
N LEU A 251 -15.79 7.02 -11.04
CA LEU A 251 -16.30 8.13 -11.84
C LEU A 251 -15.29 8.54 -12.92
N ARG A 252 -14.02 8.72 -12.55
CA ARG A 252 -12.94 9.08 -13.49
C ARG A 252 -12.82 8.09 -14.64
N TRP A 253 -12.85 6.79 -14.34
CA TRP A 253 -12.70 5.74 -15.35
C TRP A 253 -13.97 5.42 -16.14
N SER A 254 -15.13 5.89 -15.69
CA SER A 254 -16.37 5.81 -16.47
C SER A 254 -16.47 6.93 -17.52
N ALA A 255 -15.74 8.02 -17.31
CA ALA A 255 -15.72 9.20 -18.17
C ALA A 255 -14.60 9.21 -19.22
N ALA A 256 -13.71 8.21 -19.18
CA ALA A 256 -12.57 8.01 -20.09
C ALA A 256 -12.90 6.90 -21.10
#